data_AF-A0A958S314-F1
#
_entry.id   AF-A0A958S314-F1
#
_cell.length_a   1.000
_cell.length_b   1.000
_cell.length_c   1.000
_cell.angle_alpha   90.00
_cell.angle_beta   90.00
_cell.angle_gamma   90.00
#
_symmetry.space_group_name_H-M   'P 1'
#
loop_
_entity.id
_entity.type
_entity.pdbx_description
1 polymer ?
#
loop_
_entity_poly.entity_id
_entity_poly.type
_entity_poly.pdbx_seq_one_letter_code
_entity_poly.pdbx_strand_id
1 'polypeptide(L)' 'MKWLVSKIFIVLIRVYQVAISPFLGQNCRYTPTCSQYSIEAIGKYGPFKGGWMAL' A
#
# COMPACT_ATOMS: atom_id res chain seq x y z
N MET A 1 10.74 6.54 -15.24
CA MET A 1 10.02 7.32 -14.19
C MET A 1 8.95 6.56 -13.42
N LYS A 2 8.15 5.66 -14.01
CA LYS A 2 7.00 4.98 -13.34
C LYS A 2 7.35 4.26 -12.02
N TRP A 3 8.53 3.64 -11.96
CA TRP A 3 8.97 2.86 -10.80
C TRP A 3 9.37 3.70 -9.58
N LEU A 4 9.86 4.93 -9.81
CA LEU A 4 10.26 5.84 -8.74
C LEU A 4 9.03 6.34 -7.97
N VAL A 5 7.96 6.66 -8.70
CA VAL A 5 6.68 7.06 -8.13
C VAL A 5 6.04 5.89 -7.38
N SER A 6 6.03 4.68 -7.95
CA SER A 6 5.56 3.48 -7.23
C SER A 6 6.28 3.29 -5.89
N LYS A 7 7.60 3.48 -5.85
CA LYS A 7 8.37 3.36 -4.60
C LYS A 7 7.98 4.40 -3.55
N ILE A 8 7.74 5.65 -3.96
CA ILE A 8 7.29 6.71 -3.04
C ILE A 8 5.97 6.33 -2.37
N PHE A 9 4.98 5.86 -3.15
CA PHE A 9 3.70 5.40 -2.61
C PHE A 9 3.85 4.19 -1.69
N ILE A 10 4.67 3.20 -2.07
CA ILE A 10 4.93 2.02 -1.23
C ILE A 10 5.59 2.41 0.09
N VAL A 11 6.53 3.36 0.07
CA VAL A 11 7.17 3.87 1.29
C VAL A 11 6.17 4.60 2.18
N LEU A 12 5.32 5.45 1.62
CA LEU A 12 4.23 6.11 2.37
C LEU A 12 3.32 5.08 3.06
N ILE A 13 2.90 4.04 2.35
CA ILE A 13 2.03 2.99 2.91
C ILE A 13 2.78 2.20 4.00
N ARG A 14 4.08 1.92 3.83
CA ARG A 14 4.90 1.27 4.86
C ARG A 14 5.12 2.15 6.10
N VAL A 15 5.34 3.44 5.92
CA VAL A 15 5.45 4.39 7.03
C VAL A 15 4.13 4.43 7.79
N TYR A 16 2.99 4.46 7.09
CA TYR A 16 1.67 4.32 7.69
C TYR A 16 1.52 3.00 8.45
N GLN A 17 1.94 1.87 7.86
CA GLN A 17 1.88 0.57 8.54
C GLN A 17 2.73 0.55 9.81
N VAL A 18 3.96 1.07 9.79
CA VAL A 18 4.84 1.03 10.97
C VAL A 18 4.46 2.08 12.02
N ALA A 19 3.95 3.25 11.60
CA ALA A 19 3.61 4.33 12.52
C ALA A 19 2.19 4.23 13.09
N ILE A 20 1.22 3.73 12.31
CA ILE A 20 -0.21 3.72 12.68
C ILE A 20 -0.74 2.30 12.91
N SER A 21 -0.32 1.30 12.12
CA SER A 21 -0.79 -0.08 12.33
C SER A 21 -0.54 -0.66 13.73
N PRO A 22 0.57 -0.38 14.45
CA PRO A 22 0.71 -0.90 15.82
C PRO A 22 -0.30 -0.29 16.79
N PHE A 23 -0.75 0.95 16.56
CA PHE A 23 -1.78 1.60 17.37
C PHE A 23 -3.20 1.13 17.03
N LEU A 24 -3.43 0.73 15.78
CA LEU A 24 -4.74 0.30 15.30
C LEU A 24 -5.04 -1.18 15.58
N GLY A 25 -4.05 -1.97 16.01
CA GLY A 25 -4.19 -3.41 16.23
C GLY A 25 -4.44 -4.21 14.93
N GLN A 26 -4.50 -5.54 15.03
CA GLN A 26 -4.74 -6.44 13.91
C GLN A 26 -6.25 -6.54 13.57
N ASN A 27 -6.88 -5.40 13.26
CA ASN A 27 -8.33 -5.33 13.01
C ASN A 27 -8.73 -5.60 11.55
N CYS A 28 -7.78 -5.86 10.65
CA CYS A 28 -8.11 -6.20 9.26
C CYS A 28 -8.73 -7.59 9.18
N ARG A 29 -10.02 -7.64 8.83
CA ARG A 29 -10.75 -8.89 8.54
C ARG A 29 -10.31 -9.58 7.24
N TYR A 30 -9.67 -8.84 6.34
CA TYR A 30 -9.25 -9.30 5.02
C TYR A 30 -7.74 -9.57 4.99
N THR A 31 -7.37 -10.73 4.43
CA THR A 31 -6.00 -11.14 4.14
C THR A 31 -5.84 -11.36 2.63
N PRO A 32 -4.90 -10.68 1.95
CA PRO A 32 -4.00 -9.63 2.47
C PRO A 32 -4.76 -8.37 2.92
N THR A 33 -4.13 -7.58 3.79
CA THR A 33 -4.71 -6.31 4.25
C THR A 33 -4.85 -5.32 3.09
N CYS A 34 -5.77 -4.36 3.19
CA CYS A 34 -5.96 -3.33 2.16
C CYS A 34 -4.64 -2.62 1.81
N SER A 35 -3.85 -2.24 2.81
CA SER A 35 -2.52 -1.63 2.61
C SER A 35 -1.53 -2.56 1.90
N GLN A 36 -1.58 -3.87 2.17
CA GLN A 36 -0.72 -4.85 1.50
C GLN A 36 -1.17 -5.10 0.04
N TYR A 37 -2.47 -5.14 -0.21
CA TYR A 37 -3.03 -5.17 -1.56
C TYR A 37 -2.63 -3.93 -2.37
N SER A 38 -2.68 -2.74 -1.77
CA SER A 38 -2.23 -1.51 -2.42
C SER A 38 -0.77 -1.59 -2.87
N ILE A 39 0.12 -2.16 -2.04
CA ILE A 39 1.54 -2.33 -2.38
C ILE A 39 1.71 -3.30 -3.56
N GLU A 40 1.00 -4.44 -3.56
CA GLU A 40 1.02 -5.39 -4.68
C GLU A 40 0.45 -4.78 -5.97
N ALA A 41 -0.67 -4.07 -5.88
CA ALA A 41 -1.32 -3.44 -7.02
C ALA A 41 -0.41 -2.38 -7.67
N ILE A 42 0.24 -1.54 -6.85
CA ILE A 42 1.19 -0.50 -7.30
C ILE A 42 2.46 -1.13 -7.89
N GLY A 43 2.92 -2.27 -7.35
CA GLY A 43 4.05 -3.02 -7.88
C GLY A 43 3.76 -3.68 -9.22
N LYS A 44 2.56 -4.24 -9.38
CA LYS A 44 2.16 -5.03 -10.56
C LYS A 44 1.63 -4.19 -11.72
N TYR A 45 0.91 -3.12 -11.43
CA TYR A 45 0.22 -2.30 -12.44
C TYR A 45 0.76 -0.86 -12.56
N GLY A 46 1.74 -0.48 -11.74
CA GLY A 46 2.29 0.87 -11.67
C GLY A 46 1.46 1.81 -10.79
N PRO A 47 1.92 3.07 -10.59
CA PRO A 47 1.39 3.94 -9.55
C PRO A 47 -0.02 4.45 -9.84
N PHE A 48 -0.37 4.72 -11.11
CA PHE A 48 -1.70 5.20 -11.49
C PHE A 48 -2.75 4.09 -11.46
N LYS A 49 -2.49 2.98 -12.16
CA LYS A 49 -3.45 1.87 -12.27
C LYS A 49 -3.54 1.08 -10.96
N GLY A 50 -2.40 0.87 -10.30
CA GLY A 50 -2.33 0.26 -8.97
C GLY A 50 -2.90 1.15 -7.87
N GLY A 51 -2.70 2.48 -7.95
CA GLY A 51 -3.33 3.44 -7.06
C GLY A 51 -4.86 3.48 -7.22
N TRP A 52 -5.36 3.38 -8.45
CA TRP A 52 -6.81 3.29 -8.70
C TRP A 52 -7.45 2.02 -8.12
N MET A 53 -6.74 0.89 -8.11
CA MET A 53 -7.21 -0.34 -7.47
C MET A 53 -7.13 -0.30 -5.94
N ALA A 54 -6.29 0.58 -5.39
CA ALA A 54 -6.05 0.71 -3.95
C ALA A 54 -7.01 1.67 -3.22
N LEU A 55 -7.84 2.39 -3.98
CA LEU A 55 -8.87 3.33 -3.49
C LEU A 55 -10.21 2.62 -3.34
#